data_AF-A0ABD5F1A4-F1
#
_entry.id   AF-A0ABD5F1A4-F1
#
_cell.length_a   1.000
_cell.length_b   1.000
_cell.length_c   1.000
_cell.angle_alpha   90.00
_cell.angle_beta   90.00
_cell.angle_gamma   90.00
#
_symmetry.space_group_name_H-M   'P 1'
#
loop_
_entity.id
_entity.type
_entity.pdbx_description
1 polymer ?
#
loop_
_entity_poly.entity_id
_entity_poly.type
_entity_poly.pdbx_seq_one_letter_code
_entity_poly.pdbx_strand_id
1 'polypeptide(L)'
;GDNIPALVAVAQQLGVSGTDLIRGIATAYEVQVDLVKGICLHRHKIDHVAHLGPSVAAGLGTMLRLDPETIYAAIGQALHLTTATRQSRKGLISSWKAYAPAWAGKVAIEAVDRAMRGEGSPAPIWEGEDGVIAWMLAGPEHTYRVPLP
;
A
#
# COMPACT_ATOMS: atom_id res chain seq x y z
N GLY A 1 -8.39 -7.72 -6.46
CA GLY A 1 -9.75 -7.59 -5.90
C GLY A 1 -9.76 -6.50 -4.85
N ASP A 2 -8.98 -6.69 -3.79
CA ASP A 2 -9.00 -5.85 -2.58
C ASP A 2 -8.67 -4.36 -2.80
N ASN A 3 -7.94 -3.99 -3.86
CA ASN A 3 -7.71 -2.58 -4.21
C ASN A 3 -9.00 -1.84 -4.62
N ILE A 4 -9.93 -2.53 -5.30
CA ILE A 4 -11.03 -1.89 -6.04
C ILE A 4 -11.98 -1.10 -5.11
N PRO A 5 -12.45 -1.63 -3.96
CA PRO A 5 -13.42 -0.92 -3.14
C PRO A 5 -12.95 0.46 -2.66
N ALA A 6 -11.68 0.60 -2.29
CA ALA A 6 -11.13 1.88 -1.85
C ALA A 6 -11.11 2.92 -2.98
N LEU A 7 -10.68 2.52 -4.18
CA LEU A 7 -10.66 3.40 -5.34
C LEU A 7 -12.08 3.78 -5.77
N VAL A 8 -13.02 2.82 -5.79
CA VAL A 8 -14.42 3.09 -6.12
C VAL A 8 -15.03 4.07 -5.12
N ALA A 9 -14.79 3.90 -3.82
CA ALA A 9 -15.32 4.78 -2.79
C ALA A 9 -14.87 6.24 -2.99
N VAL A 10 -13.57 6.46 -3.25
CA VAL A 10 -13.03 7.80 -3.51
C VAL A 10 -13.53 8.35 -4.84
N ALA A 11 -13.57 7.53 -5.89
CA ALA A 11 -14.06 7.94 -7.20
C ALA A 11 -15.52 8.40 -7.15
N GLN A 12 -16.37 7.66 -6.43
CA GLN A 12 -17.77 8.04 -6.23
C GLN A 12 -17.89 9.34 -5.44
N GLN A 13 -17.14 9.47 -4.34
CA GLN A 13 -17.17 10.67 -3.49
C GLN A 13 -16.75 11.93 -4.24
N LEU A 14 -15.78 11.83 -5.14
CA LEU A 14 -15.20 12.97 -5.87
C LEU A 14 -15.75 13.13 -7.30
N GLY A 15 -16.67 12.26 -7.74
CA GLY A 15 -17.21 12.30 -9.10
C GLY A 15 -16.18 12.01 -10.20
N VAL A 16 -15.18 11.16 -9.92
CA VAL A 16 -14.10 10.82 -10.86
C VAL A 16 -14.64 9.99 -12.02
N SER A 17 -14.09 10.21 -13.22
CA SER A 17 -14.49 9.48 -14.42
C SER A 17 -14.19 7.97 -14.32
N GLY A 18 -15.00 7.15 -15.01
CA GLY A 18 -14.74 5.71 -15.10
C GLY A 18 -13.37 5.39 -15.72
N THR A 19 -12.90 6.21 -16.66
CA THR A 19 -11.58 6.04 -17.29
C THR A 19 -10.43 6.26 -16.29
N ASP A 20 -10.51 7.31 -15.46
CA ASP A 20 -9.49 7.56 -14.45
C ASP A 20 -9.55 6.51 -13.33
N LEU A 21 -10.75 6.03 -12.96
CA LEU A 21 -10.92 4.90 -12.04
C LEU A 21 -10.24 3.62 -12.57
N ILE A 22 -10.47 3.27 -13.84
CA ILE A 22 -9.83 2.10 -14.47
C ILE A 22 -8.30 2.25 -14.46
N ARG A 23 -7.79 3.44 -14.76
CA ARG A 23 -6.34 3.72 -14.70
C ARG A 23 -5.79 3.49 -13.29
N GLY A 24 -6.45 4.03 -12.27
CA GLY A 24 -6.05 3.80 -10.88
C GLY A 24 -6.07 2.33 -10.48
N ILE A 25 -7.09 1.58 -10.91
CA ILE A 25 -7.20 0.13 -10.63
C ILE A 25 -6.04 -0.63 -11.28
N ALA A 26 -5.70 -0.30 -12.54
CA ALA A 26 -4.57 -0.90 -13.24
C ALA A 26 -3.26 -0.67 -12.50
N THR A 27 -2.96 0.59 -12.13
CA THR A 27 -1.74 0.92 -11.38
C THR A 27 -1.69 0.23 -10.02
N ALA A 28 -2.79 0.21 -9.27
CA ALA A 28 -2.84 -0.51 -8.00
C ALA A 28 -2.57 -2.01 -8.19
N TYR A 29 -3.10 -2.61 -9.26
CA TYR A 29 -2.87 -4.01 -9.54
C TYR A 29 -1.41 -4.31 -9.89
N GLU A 30 -0.81 -3.53 -10.79
CA GLU A 30 0.59 -3.67 -11.21
C GLU A 30 1.54 -3.51 -10.01
N VAL A 31 1.42 -2.41 -9.26
CA VAL A 31 2.24 -2.16 -8.07
C VAL A 31 2.14 -3.31 -7.07
N GLN A 32 0.92 -3.80 -6.79
CA GLN A 32 0.76 -4.92 -5.86
C GLN A 32 1.44 -6.19 -6.36
N VAL A 33 1.26 -6.51 -7.65
CA VAL A 33 1.83 -7.72 -8.26
C VAL A 33 3.36 -7.66 -8.26
N ASP A 34 3.94 -6.52 -8.58
CA ASP A 34 5.39 -6.37 -8.66
C ASP A 34 6.02 -6.39 -7.27
N LEU A 35 5.38 -5.78 -6.27
CA LEU A 35 5.78 -5.92 -4.86
C LEU A 35 5.73 -7.37 -4.39
N VAL A 36 4.68 -8.12 -4.75
CA VAL A 36 4.55 -9.55 -4.39
C VAL A 36 5.63 -10.39 -5.07
N LYS A 37 5.98 -10.09 -6.34
CA LYS A 37 7.05 -10.78 -7.07
C LYS A 37 8.44 -10.48 -6.53
N GLY A 38 8.70 -9.21 -6.18
CA GLY A 38 10.01 -8.74 -5.71
C GLY A 38 10.26 -8.99 -4.22
N ILE A 39 9.22 -8.96 -3.38
CA ILE A 39 9.32 -9.01 -1.92
C ILE A 39 8.34 -10.05 -1.36
N CYS A 40 8.86 -11.23 -1.02
CA CYS A 40 8.09 -12.28 -0.37
C CYS A 40 7.87 -11.98 1.11
N LEU A 41 6.77 -11.33 1.48
CA LEU A 41 6.44 -11.01 2.89
C LEU A 41 6.19 -12.25 3.76
N HIS A 42 5.68 -13.32 3.15
CA HIS A 42 5.33 -14.54 3.89
C HIS A 42 6.54 -15.17 4.60
N ARG A 43 7.72 -15.13 3.97
CA ARG A 43 8.95 -15.69 4.58
C ARG A 43 9.34 -14.95 5.88
N HIS A 44 8.91 -13.70 6.03
CA HIS A 44 9.16 -12.85 7.19
C HIS A 44 7.97 -12.81 8.16
N LYS A 45 6.94 -13.65 7.95
CA LYS A 45 5.72 -13.69 8.77
C LYS A 45 4.98 -12.35 8.82
N ILE A 46 5.12 -11.55 7.77
CA ILE A 46 4.36 -10.31 7.55
C ILE A 46 3.11 -10.62 6.72
N ASP A 47 2.00 -9.97 7.06
CA ASP A 47 0.76 -10.09 6.30
C ASP A 47 0.86 -9.32 4.97
N HIS A 48 0.25 -9.88 3.92
CA HIS A 48 0.29 -9.34 2.58
C HIS A 48 -0.39 -7.97 2.43
N VAL A 49 -1.16 -7.54 3.43
CA VAL A 49 -1.77 -6.20 3.46
C VAL A 49 -0.71 -5.08 3.49
N ALA A 50 0.53 -5.39 3.89
CA ALA A 50 1.66 -4.47 3.78
C ALA A 50 1.99 -4.09 2.32
N HIS A 51 1.68 -4.95 1.34
CA HIS A 51 1.76 -4.60 -0.08
C HIS A 51 0.48 -3.93 -0.59
N LEU A 52 -0.65 -4.20 0.06
CA LEU A 52 -1.96 -3.67 -0.34
C LEU A 52 -2.11 -2.17 -0.02
N GLY A 53 -1.62 -1.70 1.13
CA GLY A 53 -1.65 -0.27 1.47
C GLY A 53 -0.97 0.60 0.40
N PRO A 54 0.32 0.35 0.09
CA PRO A 54 1.06 1.02 -0.98
C PRO A 54 0.39 0.95 -2.34
N SER A 55 -0.16 -0.21 -2.71
CA SER A 55 -0.81 -0.36 -4.01
C SER A 55 -2.09 0.46 -4.13
N VAL A 56 -2.91 0.52 -3.06
CA VAL A 56 -4.09 1.39 -3.04
C VAL A 56 -3.66 2.86 -3.11
N ALA A 57 -2.65 3.28 -2.35
CA ALA A 57 -2.15 4.65 -2.36
C ALA A 57 -1.65 5.07 -3.76
N ALA A 58 -0.87 4.21 -4.44
CA ALA A 58 -0.41 4.44 -5.80
C ALA A 58 -1.58 4.53 -6.81
N GLY A 59 -2.58 3.65 -6.68
CA GLY A 59 -3.77 3.67 -7.51
C GLY A 59 -4.62 4.92 -7.33
N LEU A 60 -4.83 5.35 -6.08
CA LEU A 60 -5.50 6.61 -5.76
C LEU A 60 -4.75 7.82 -6.32
N GLY A 61 -3.43 7.86 -6.13
CA GLY A 61 -2.56 8.90 -6.70
C GLY A 61 -2.69 9.02 -8.21
N THR A 62 -2.67 7.88 -8.91
CA THR A 62 -2.84 7.84 -10.37
C THR A 62 -4.24 8.26 -10.81
N MET A 63 -5.26 7.76 -10.13
CA MET A 63 -6.67 8.08 -10.41
C MET A 63 -6.95 9.58 -10.25
N LEU A 64 -6.37 10.20 -9.22
CA LEU A 64 -6.54 11.62 -8.91
C LEU A 64 -5.52 12.52 -9.61
N ARG A 65 -4.58 11.95 -10.37
CA ARG A 65 -3.50 12.66 -11.08
C ARG A 65 -2.66 13.54 -10.15
N LEU A 66 -2.35 13.01 -8.96
CA LEU A 66 -1.51 13.68 -7.98
C LEU A 66 -0.06 13.77 -8.49
N ASP A 67 0.68 14.73 -7.95
CA ASP A 67 2.10 14.86 -8.23
C ASP A 67 2.89 13.69 -7.59
N PRO A 68 4.08 13.36 -8.13
CA PRO A 68 4.88 12.24 -7.64
C PRO A 68 5.27 12.34 -6.16
N GLU A 69 5.50 13.54 -5.62
CA GLU A 69 5.91 13.72 -4.22
C GLU A 69 4.76 13.41 -3.26
N THR A 70 3.54 13.84 -3.59
CA THR A 70 2.32 13.47 -2.86
C THR A 70 2.11 11.96 -2.87
N ILE A 71 2.32 11.30 -4.01
CA ILE A 71 2.21 9.84 -4.14
C ILE A 71 3.28 9.14 -3.30
N TYR A 72 4.52 9.63 -3.33
CA TYR A 72 5.63 9.09 -2.55
C TYR A 72 5.33 9.13 -1.04
N ALA A 73 4.89 10.27 -0.53
CA ALA A 73 4.52 10.42 0.88
C ALA A 73 3.34 9.50 1.27
N ALA A 74 2.31 9.43 0.43
CA ALA A 74 1.15 8.58 0.69
C ALA A 74 1.53 7.09 0.75
N ILE A 75 2.39 6.63 -0.16
CA ILE A 75 2.91 5.26 -0.17
C ILE A 75 3.72 4.96 1.11
N GLY A 76 4.60 5.88 1.51
CA GLY A 76 5.41 5.75 2.72
C GLY A 76 4.56 5.56 3.97
N GLN A 77 3.57 6.43 4.16
CA GLN A 77 2.67 6.32 5.30
C GLN A 77 1.78 5.06 5.23
N ALA A 78 1.28 4.70 4.05
CA ALA A 78 0.44 3.52 3.87
C ALA A 78 1.19 2.22 4.19
N LEU A 79 2.45 2.08 3.77
CA LEU A 79 3.26 0.91 4.11
C LEU A 79 3.51 0.84 5.63
N HIS A 80 3.90 1.96 6.24
CA HIS A 80 4.21 2.03 7.65
C HIS A 80 3.05 1.51 8.52
N LEU A 81 1.84 1.96 8.20
CA LEU A 81 0.63 1.67 9.00
C LEU A 81 -0.06 0.34 8.64
N THR A 82 0.26 -0.26 7.49
CA THR A 82 -0.32 -1.56 7.08
C THR A 82 0.60 -2.74 7.31
N THR A 83 1.81 -2.54 7.85
CA THR A 83 2.72 -3.64 8.15
C THR A 83 2.34 -4.33 9.46
N ALA A 84 1.58 -5.42 9.32
CA ALA A 84 1.12 -6.24 10.43
C ALA A 84 1.72 -7.65 10.39
N THR A 85 1.84 -8.27 11.57
CA THR A 85 2.20 -9.69 11.65
C THR A 85 1.13 -10.56 10.98
N ARG A 86 1.54 -11.73 10.50
CA ARG A 86 0.64 -12.71 9.86
C ARG A 86 -0.19 -13.53 10.85
N GLN A 87 -0.30 -13.09 12.11
CA GLN A 87 -1.06 -13.81 13.14
C GLN A 87 -2.56 -13.87 12.79
N SER A 88 -3.08 -12.91 12.04
CA SER A 88 -4.44 -12.92 11.45
C SER A 88 -4.76 -14.18 10.63
N ARG A 89 -3.74 -14.95 10.21
CA ARG A 89 -3.87 -16.13 9.35
C ARG A 89 -3.30 -17.42 9.96
N LYS A 90 -3.02 -17.43 11.27
CA LYS A 90 -2.47 -18.59 12.00
C LYS A 90 -3.21 -18.77 13.32
N GLY A 91 -3.33 -20.01 13.80
CA GLY A 91 -4.07 -20.33 15.03
C GLY A 91 -5.57 -20.09 14.87
N LEU A 92 -6.16 -19.34 15.81
CA LEU A 92 -7.58 -18.95 15.73
C LEU A 92 -7.78 -17.86 14.68
N ILE A 93 -8.44 -18.24 13.58
CA ILE A 93 -8.76 -17.31 12.50
C ILE A 93 -10.00 -16.51 12.89
N SER A 94 -9.82 -15.24 13.24
CA SER A 94 -10.92 -14.31 13.56
C SER A 94 -11.50 -13.63 12.31
N SER A 95 -12.62 -12.92 12.49
CA SER A 95 -13.24 -12.08 11.45
C SER A 95 -12.29 -11.02 10.90
N TRP A 96 -11.22 -10.66 11.64
CA TRP A 96 -10.18 -9.75 11.19
C TRP A 96 -9.53 -10.19 9.88
N LYS A 97 -9.38 -11.50 9.63
CA LYS A 97 -8.83 -12.02 8.36
C LYS A 97 -9.57 -11.47 7.14
N ALA A 98 -10.90 -11.34 7.24
CA ALA A 98 -11.75 -10.85 6.17
C ALA A 98 -11.75 -9.31 6.09
N TYR A 99 -11.54 -8.62 7.21
CA TYR A 99 -11.58 -7.17 7.29
C TYR A 99 -10.22 -6.49 7.00
N ALA A 100 -9.10 -7.18 7.23
CA ALA A 100 -7.76 -6.60 7.09
C ALA A 100 -7.49 -5.94 5.72
N PRO A 101 -7.96 -6.47 4.57
CA PRO A 101 -7.80 -5.78 3.29
C PRO A 101 -8.57 -4.44 3.22
N ALA A 102 -9.79 -4.40 3.74
CA ALA A 102 -10.58 -3.17 3.81
C ALA A 102 -9.94 -2.13 4.74
N TRP A 103 -9.32 -2.58 5.84
CA TRP A 103 -8.52 -1.71 6.71
C TRP A 103 -7.35 -1.07 5.95
N ALA A 104 -6.57 -1.85 5.19
CA ALA A 104 -5.47 -1.29 4.39
C ALA A 104 -5.95 -0.25 3.38
N GLY A 105 -7.12 -0.46 2.75
CA GLY A 105 -7.73 0.52 1.87
C GLY A 105 -8.10 1.83 2.59
N LYS A 106 -8.66 1.76 3.80
CA LYS A 106 -8.98 2.95 4.62
C LYS A 106 -7.72 3.73 4.99
N VAL A 107 -6.66 3.03 5.41
CA VAL A 107 -5.37 3.64 5.74
C VAL A 107 -4.77 4.34 4.53
N ALA A 108 -4.84 3.73 3.34
CA ALA A 108 -4.32 4.34 2.12
C ALA A 108 -5.10 5.60 1.71
N ILE A 109 -6.43 5.62 1.88
CA ILE A 109 -7.24 6.83 1.66
C ILE A 109 -6.80 7.96 2.59
N GLU A 110 -6.62 7.68 3.88
CA GLU A 110 -6.17 8.67 4.85
C GLU A 110 -4.74 9.15 4.57
N ALA A 111 -3.84 8.25 4.19
CA ALA A 111 -2.47 8.60 3.80
C ALA A 111 -2.44 9.54 2.58
N VAL A 112 -3.28 9.28 1.57
CA VAL A 112 -3.41 10.14 0.40
C VAL A 112 -3.99 11.51 0.77
N ASP A 113 -5.06 11.56 1.57
CA ASP A 113 -5.67 12.84 2.01
C ASP A 113 -4.67 13.70 2.79
N ARG A 114 -3.88 13.10 3.70
CA ARG A 114 -2.84 13.80 4.44
C ARG A 114 -1.73 14.32 3.53
N ALA A 115 -1.23 13.49 2.61
CA ALA A 115 -0.21 13.90 1.66
C ALA A 115 -0.69 15.06 0.77
N MET A 116 -1.95 15.03 0.32
CA MET A 116 -2.57 16.13 -0.45
C MET A 116 -2.63 17.46 0.33
N ARG A 117 -2.56 17.42 1.67
CA ARG A 117 -2.50 18.60 2.55
C ARG A 117 -1.07 19.08 2.81
N GLY A 118 -0.08 18.50 2.14
CA GLY A 118 1.33 18.84 2.28
C GLY A 118 2.03 18.16 3.45
N GLU A 119 1.43 17.11 4.03
CA GLU A 119 2.08 16.35 5.08
C GLU A 119 3.05 15.29 4.51
N GLY A 120 4.20 15.15 5.15
CA GLY A 120 5.18 14.12 4.81
C GLY A 120 4.92 12.78 5.50
N SER A 121 5.74 11.79 5.17
CA SER A 121 5.72 10.45 5.77
C SER A 121 7.12 10.01 6.22
N PRO A 122 7.23 8.92 7.01
CA PRO A 122 8.54 8.28 7.22
C PRO A 122 9.18 7.93 5.87
N ALA A 123 10.44 8.32 5.68
CA ALA A 123 11.15 8.18 4.42
C ALA A 123 12.67 8.03 4.63
N PRO A 124 13.38 7.21 3.81
CA PRO A 124 12.81 6.25 2.87
C PRO A 124 12.18 5.06 3.61
N ILE A 125 10.93 4.71 3.29
CA ILE A 125 10.16 3.77 4.12
C ILE A 125 10.68 2.32 4.06
N TRP A 126 11.24 1.90 2.92
CA TRP A 126 11.79 0.55 2.76
C TRP A 126 13.24 0.49 3.23
N GLU A 127 14.10 1.35 2.67
CA GLU A 127 15.57 1.32 2.80
C GLU A 127 16.12 2.19 3.93
N GLY A 128 15.28 2.92 4.65
CA GLY A 128 15.72 3.78 5.76
C GLY A 128 16.44 2.99 6.85
N GLU A 129 17.21 3.69 7.68
CA GLU A 129 17.94 3.10 8.82
C GLU A 129 17.02 2.23 9.69
N ASP A 130 15.82 2.75 10.01
CA ASP A 130 14.76 2.04 10.70
C ASP A 130 13.61 1.57 9.77
N GLY A 131 13.94 1.32 8.50
CA GLY A 131 13.00 0.97 7.45
C GLY A 131 12.45 -0.45 7.54
N VAL A 132 11.44 -0.73 6.71
CA VAL A 132 10.79 -2.04 6.64
C VAL A 132 11.78 -3.16 6.31
N ILE A 133 12.76 -2.90 5.43
CA ILE A 133 13.76 -3.90 5.07
C ILE A 133 14.65 -4.25 6.28
N ALA A 134 15.11 -3.22 7.00
CA ALA A 134 16.03 -3.36 8.12
C ALA A 134 15.44 -4.17 9.28
N TRP A 135 14.22 -3.83 9.72
CA TRP A 135 13.67 -4.38 10.97
C TRP A 135 12.57 -5.42 10.79
N MET A 136 11.88 -5.42 9.65
CA MET A 136 10.72 -6.30 9.45
C MET A 136 10.97 -7.41 8.43
N LEU A 137 11.98 -7.26 7.57
CA LEU A 137 12.28 -8.21 6.50
C LEU A 137 13.65 -8.89 6.66
N ALA A 138 14.58 -8.66 5.73
CA ALA A 138 15.81 -9.44 5.59
C ALA A 138 17.05 -8.79 6.23
N GLY A 139 16.89 -7.64 6.88
CA GLY A 139 17.98 -6.90 7.51
C GLY A 139 18.52 -5.75 6.64
N PRO A 140 19.28 -4.83 7.24
CA PRO A 140 19.66 -3.55 6.62
C PRO A 140 20.56 -3.71 5.38
N GLU A 141 21.31 -4.81 5.27
CA GLU A 141 22.20 -5.09 4.14
C GLU A 141 21.50 -5.75 2.93
N HIS A 142 20.21 -6.09 3.05
CA HIS A 142 19.51 -6.80 1.99
C HIS A 142 18.92 -5.86 0.95
N THR A 143 19.07 -6.19 -0.33
CA THR A 143 18.46 -5.46 -1.44
C THR A 143 17.41 -6.31 -2.14
N TYR A 144 16.20 -5.80 -2.26
CA TYR A 144 15.16 -6.38 -3.11
C TYR A 144 15.18 -5.75 -4.50
N ARG A 145 14.79 -6.51 -5.52
CA ARG A 145 14.55 -6.00 -6.88
C ARG A 145 13.07 -6.14 -7.19
N VAL A 146 12.40 -5.02 -7.37
CA VAL A 146 11.00 -4.94 -7.77
C VAL A 146 10.96 -4.49 -9.24
N PRO A 147 10.42 -5.30 -10.17
CA PRO A 147 10.26 -4.88 -11.55
C PRO A 147 9.09 -3.90 -11.61
N LEU A 148 9.36 -2.60 -11.49
CA LEU A 148 8.31 -1.58 -11.64
C LEU A 148 7.93 -1.44 -13.12
N PRO A 149 6.65 -1.16 -13.44
CA PRO A 149 6.16 -0.99 -14.81
C PRO A 149 6.73 0.24 -15.53
#